data_AF-A0A392Q0Y1-F1
#
_entry.id   AF-A0A392Q0Y1-F1
#
_cell.length_a   1.000
_cell.length_b   1.000
_cell.length_c   1.000
_cell.angle_alpha   90.00
_cell.angle_beta   90.00
_cell.angle_gamma   90.00
#
_symmetry.space_group_name_H-M   'P 1'
#
loop_
_entity.id
_entity.type
_entity.pdbx_description
1 polymer ?
#
loop_
_entity_poly.entity_id
_entity_poly.type
_entity_poly.pdbx_seq_one_letter_code
_entity_poly.pdbx_strand_id
1 'polypeptide(L)'
;NLQVSLGVKNGDVQSLASSKDAANQWVNTNVAPYKGDVNFTWIVLGNEIIPSAEAIYVTQAMQNIKDAINSIGLTNTIVTTSFYMPGIATSYPPSAGAFTDDVVNVMKDVTAYLLQTGAPLMANVYPYFAYSSNPKDINLCSIRKNRCRQCFSYNWRNWLAYCRE
;
A
#
# COMPACT_ATOMS: atom_id res chain seq x y z
N ASN A 1 14.55 -19.28 1.02
CA ASN A 1 14.52 -18.16 1.97
C ASN A 1 13.25 -17.37 1.72
N LEU A 2 12.30 -17.35 2.65
CA LEU A 2 10.99 -16.70 2.48
C LEU A 2 11.10 -15.24 2.90
N GLN A 3 10.70 -14.31 2.03
CA GLN A 3 10.58 -12.89 2.38
C GLN A 3 9.30 -12.66 3.17
N VAL A 4 9.41 -11.94 4.29
CA VAL A 4 8.30 -11.69 5.20
C VAL A 4 7.94 -10.22 5.23
N SER A 5 6.63 -9.97 5.15
CA SER A 5 6.01 -8.69 5.49
C SER A 5 5.35 -8.82 6.86
N LEU A 6 5.77 -8.00 7.82
CA LEU A 6 5.24 -8.01 9.18
C LEU A 6 4.38 -6.75 9.41
N GLY A 7 3.11 -6.96 9.74
CA GLY A 7 2.18 -5.87 10.04
C GLY A 7 2.26 -5.41 11.50
N VAL A 8 2.28 -4.10 11.70
CA VAL A 8 2.01 -3.45 12.99
C VAL A 8 0.50 -3.30 13.15
N LYS A 9 -0.03 -3.63 14.34
CA LYS A 9 -1.46 -3.48 14.62
C LYS A 9 -1.85 -2.00 14.63
N ASN A 10 -3.04 -1.67 14.12
CA ASN A 10 -3.52 -0.28 14.09
C ASN A 10 -3.50 0.37 15.49
N GLY A 11 -3.88 -0.36 16.54
CA GLY A 11 -3.88 0.14 17.92
C GLY A 11 -2.51 0.47 18.51
N ASP A 12 -1.42 -0.03 17.91
CA ASP A 12 -0.06 0.27 18.37
C ASP A 12 0.48 1.55 17.72
N VAL A 13 -0.04 1.96 16.55
CA VAL A 13 0.52 3.02 15.71
C VAL A 13 0.71 4.34 16.46
N GLN A 14 -0.29 4.77 17.23
CA GLN A 14 -0.19 6.01 18.00
C GLN A 14 0.94 5.94 19.04
N SER A 15 1.03 4.84 19.79
CA SER A 15 2.08 4.65 20.80
C SER A 15 3.48 4.69 20.17
N LEU A 16 3.64 4.01 19.04
CA LEU A 16 4.89 3.94 18.29
C LEU A 16 5.29 5.29 17.68
N ALA A 17 4.32 6.13 17.30
CA ALA A 17 4.56 7.49 16.87
C ALA A 17 4.96 8.41 18.02
N SER A 18 4.28 8.29 19.17
CA SER A 18 4.48 9.19 20.32
C SER A 18 5.73 8.88 21.14
N SER A 19 6.31 7.67 21.03
CA SER A 19 7.49 7.27 21.80
C SER A 19 8.47 6.43 21.00
N LYS A 20 9.71 6.93 20.87
CA LYS A 20 10.82 6.15 20.28
C LYS A 20 11.14 4.91 21.11
N ASP A 21 10.99 4.97 22.44
CA ASP A 21 11.21 3.82 23.31
C ASP A 21 10.15 2.73 23.08
N ALA A 22 8.88 3.13 22.84
CA ALA A 22 7.84 2.19 22.45
C ALA A 22 8.17 1.51 21.11
N ALA A 23 8.67 2.27 20.12
CA ALA A 23 9.12 1.72 18.85
C ALA A 23 10.31 0.75 19.01
N ASN A 24 11.31 1.13 19.80
CA ASN A 24 12.45 0.27 20.12
C ASN A 24 12.00 -1.02 20.81
N GLN A 25 11.10 -0.92 21.79
CA GLN A 25 10.55 -2.07 22.51
C GLN A 25 9.77 -2.98 21.56
N TRP A 26 8.94 -2.42 20.67
CA TRP A 26 8.21 -3.20 19.68
C TRP A 26 9.15 -3.96 18.75
N VAL A 27 10.21 -3.33 18.25
CA VAL A 27 11.23 -3.98 17.40
C VAL A 27 12.00 -5.06 18.18
N ASN A 28 12.40 -4.77 19.42
CA ASN A 28 13.12 -5.73 20.28
C ASN A 28 12.27 -6.95 20.67
N THR A 29 10.94 -6.80 20.65
CA THR A 29 10.01 -7.88 20.96
C THR A 29 9.67 -8.71 19.72
N ASN A 30 9.39 -8.05 18.59
CA ASN A 30 8.77 -8.70 17.43
C ASN A 30 9.75 -9.01 16.28
N VAL A 31 10.91 -8.37 16.24
CA VAL A 31 11.84 -8.46 15.09
C VAL A 31 13.22 -8.93 15.53
N ALA A 32 13.83 -8.26 16.52
CA ALA A 32 15.21 -8.52 16.92
C ALA A 32 15.51 -10.00 17.28
N PRO A 33 14.64 -10.74 17.99
CA PRO A 33 14.89 -12.14 18.33
C PRO A 33 14.95 -13.06 17.10
N TYR A 34 14.32 -12.66 16.00
CA TYR A 34 14.13 -13.48 14.81
C TYR A 34 15.01 -13.04 13.63
N LYS A 35 15.82 -11.98 13.78
CA LYS A 35 16.56 -11.34 12.68
C LYS A 35 17.59 -12.23 11.98
N GLY A 36 18.01 -13.34 12.62
CA GLY A 36 18.92 -14.33 12.04
C GLY A 36 18.22 -15.39 11.19
N ASP A 37 16.93 -15.64 11.45
CA ASP A 37 16.17 -16.75 10.85
C ASP A 37 15.08 -16.26 9.88
N VAL A 38 14.59 -15.03 10.06
CA VAL A 38 13.50 -14.45 9.28
C VAL A 38 14.01 -13.30 8.42
N ASN A 39 13.73 -13.38 7.12
CA ASN A 39 14.02 -12.30 6.18
C ASN A 39 12.88 -11.26 6.20
N PHE A 40 12.93 -10.35 7.18
CA PHE A 40 12.02 -9.21 7.27
C PHE A 40 12.31 -8.20 6.15
N THR A 41 11.58 -8.33 5.05
CA THR A 41 11.74 -7.43 3.89
C THR A 41 10.88 -6.18 4.07
N TRP A 42 9.69 -6.30 4.66
CA TRP A 42 8.79 -5.18 4.91
C TRP A 42 8.24 -5.17 6.34
N ILE A 43 8.19 -3.98 6.95
CA ILE A 43 7.34 -3.68 8.10
C ILE A 43 6.23 -2.75 7.65
N VAL A 44 4.98 -3.14 7.89
CA VAL A 44 3.79 -2.44 7.39
C VAL A 44 3.06 -1.78 8.57
N LEU A 45 3.08 -0.45 8.62
CA LEU A 45 2.45 0.35 9.66
C LEU A 45 0.95 0.43 9.43
N GLY A 46 0.22 -0.38 10.17
CA GLY A 46 -1.23 -0.49 10.06
C GLY A 46 -1.70 -1.20 8.79
N ASN A 47 -2.93 -1.69 8.85
CA ASN A 47 -3.65 -2.22 7.70
C ASN A 47 -4.92 -1.39 7.50
N GLU A 48 -5.00 -0.69 6.37
CA GLU A 48 -6.16 0.14 6.01
C GLU A 48 -6.53 1.14 7.13
N ILE A 49 -5.52 1.66 7.82
CA ILE A 49 -5.70 2.60 8.93
C ILE A 49 -6.14 3.98 8.46
N ILE A 50 -5.87 4.35 7.22
CA ILE A 50 -6.31 5.62 6.62
C ILE A 50 -7.74 5.40 6.08
N PRO A 51 -8.77 6.20 6.46
CA PRO A 51 -8.72 7.53 7.09
C PRO A 51 -9.11 7.59 8.58
N SER A 52 -8.78 6.59 9.40
CA SER A 52 -9.11 6.62 10.83
C SER A 52 -8.46 7.84 11.54
N ALA A 53 -8.93 8.15 12.75
CA ALA A 53 -8.36 9.24 13.54
C ALA A 53 -6.86 9.04 13.83
N GLU A 54 -6.40 7.79 13.87
CA GLU A 54 -5.03 7.40 14.11
C GLU A 54 -4.13 7.53 12.87
N ALA A 55 -4.70 7.79 11.69
CA ALA A 55 -3.97 7.94 10.43
C ALA A 55 -2.88 9.02 10.50
N ILE A 56 -3.11 10.07 11.31
CA ILE A 56 -2.15 11.17 11.53
C ILE A 56 -0.82 10.71 12.16
N TYR A 57 -0.82 9.54 12.82
CA TYR A 57 0.36 9.00 13.50
C TYR A 57 1.21 8.10 12.60
N VAL A 58 0.69 7.68 11.44
CA VAL A 58 1.33 6.66 10.59
C VAL A 58 2.74 7.08 10.16
N THR A 59 2.91 8.31 9.66
CA THR A 59 4.21 8.78 9.17
C THR A 59 5.26 8.84 10.28
N GLN A 60 4.91 9.34 11.46
CA GLN A 60 5.85 9.40 12.58
C GLN A 60 6.16 8.00 13.12
N ALA A 61 5.19 7.09 13.16
CA ALA A 61 5.42 5.69 13.52
C ALA A 61 6.37 4.99 12.53
N MET A 62 6.20 5.23 11.22
CA MET A 62 7.11 4.70 10.19
C MET A 62 8.55 5.17 10.41
N GLN A 63 8.75 6.45 10.73
CA GLN A 63 10.07 7.01 11.03
C GLN A 63 10.70 6.34 12.28
N ASN A 64 9.95 6.28 13.39
CA ASN A 64 10.45 5.69 14.63
C ASN A 64 10.77 4.20 14.48
N ILE A 65 9.91 3.45 13.78
CA ILE A 65 10.17 2.03 13.47
C ILE A 65 11.39 1.88 12.55
N LYS A 66 11.56 2.75 11.55
CA LYS A 66 12.74 2.70 10.68
C LYS A 66 14.03 2.93 11.44
N ASP A 67 14.04 3.92 12.35
CA ASP A 67 15.18 4.18 13.25
C ASP A 67 15.49 2.94 14.11
N ALA A 68 14.47 2.36 14.75
CA ALA A 68 14.61 1.18 15.60
C ALA A 68 15.14 -0.05 14.84
N ILE A 69 14.59 -0.32 13.65
CA ILE A 69 15.02 -1.40 12.74
C ILE A 69 16.48 -1.21 12.28
N ASN A 70 16.86 0.02 11.94
CA ASN A 70 18.24 0.33 11.57
C ASN A 70 19.20 0.09 12.75
N SER A 71 18.80 0.41 13.98
CA SER A 71 19.65 0.25 15.17
C SER A 71 20.01 -1.22 15.48
N ILE A 72 19.19 -2.18 15.05
CA ILE A 72 19.47 -3.61 15.20
C ILE A 72 20.19 -4.24 13.99
N GLY A 73 20.59 -3.42 13.00
CA GLY A 73 21.37 -3.81 11.82
C GLY A 73 20.56 -4.21 10.60
N LEU A 74 19.24 -4.05 10.60
CA LEU A 74 18.36 -4.42 9.48
C LEU A 74 18.12 -3.23 8.53
N THR A 75 19.20 -2.64 8.02
CA THR A 75 19.14 -1.39 7.23
C THR A 75 18.38 -1.51 5.90
N ASN A 76 18.34 -2.72 5.33
CA ASN A 76 17.65 -3.02 4.07
C ASN A 76 16.14 -3.31 4.25
N THR A 77 15.65 -3.42 5.48
CA THR A 77 14.21 -3.62 5.73
C THR A 77 13.46 -2.34 5.39
N ILE A 78 12.44 -2.49 4.56
CA ILE A 78 11.58 -1.39 4.09
C ILE A 78 10.46 -1.18 5.11
N VAL A 79 10.17 0.07 5.43
CA VAL A 79 9.04 0.44 6.28
C VAL A 79 8.03 1.19 5.42
N THR A 80 6.78 0.73 5.44
CA THR A 80 5.69 1.27 4.61
C THR A 80 4.36 1.19 5.36
N THR A 81 3.25 1.55 4.73
CA THR A 81 1.89 1.37 5.22
C THR A 81 1.02 0.74 4.12
N SER A 82 -0.13 0.17 4.50
CA SER A 82 -1.11 -0.36 3.56
C SER A 82 -2.30 0.59 3.41
N PHE A 83 -2.60 0.93 2.16
CA PHE A 83 -3.65 1.87 1.79
C PHE A 83 -5.01 1.20 1.57
N TYR A 84 -6.06 1.93 1.97
CA TYR A 84 -7.47 1.59 1.85
C TYR A 84 -8.06 2.16 0.55
N MET A 85 -8.43 1.29 -0.39
CA MET A 85 -8.88 1.68 -1.74
C MET A 85 -10.06 2.68 -1.79
N PRO A 86 -11.07 2.62 -0.89
CA PRO A 86 -12.15 3.61 -0.87
C PRO A 86 -11.74 5.04 -0.48
N GLY A 87 -10.48 5.27 -0.09
CA GLY A 87 -9.88 6.62 0.00
C GLY A 87 -9.58 7.27 -1.35
N ILE A 88 -9.97 6.65 -2.48
CA ILE A 88 -9.86 7.21 -3.83
C ILE A 88 -11.23 7.75 -4.25
N ALA A 89 -11.34 9.08 -4.41
CA ALA A 89 -12.56 9.76 -4.82
C ALA A 89 -12.89 9.55 -6.29
N THR A 90 -11.90 9.76 -7.16
CA THR A 90 -12.01 9.57 -8.62
C THR A 90 -11.08 8.44 -9.01
N SER A 91 -11.62 7.39 -9.61
CA SER A 91 -10.85 6.21 -10.04
C SER A 91 -11.01 5.87 -11.53
N TYR A 92 -11.92 6.54 -12.24
CA TYR A 92 -12.15 6.36 -13.68
C TYR A 92 -12.21 7.71 -14.44
N PRO A 93 -11.50 7.85 -15.58
CA PRO A 93 -10.46 6.93 -16.04
C PRO A 93 -9.29 6.88 -15.02
N PRO A 94 -8.45 5.83 -15.02
CA PRO A 94 -7.36 5.73 -14.05
C PRO A 94 -6.40 6.94 -14.03
N SER A 95 -6.27 7.66 -15.15
CA SER A 95 -5.48 8.90 -15.25
C SER A 95 -6.05 10.07 -14.45
N ALA A 96 -7.33 10.02 -14.06
CA ALA A 96 -8.00 11.01 -13.21
C ALA A 96 -7.99 10.61 -11.73
N GLY A 97 -7.18 9.61 -11.36
CA GLY A 97 -7.00 9.10 -10.00
C GLY A 97 -6.77 10.22 -8.98
N ALA A 98 -7.64 10.34 -7.97
CA ALA A 98 -7.50 11.34 -6.92
C ALA A 98 -7.92 10.78 -5.55
N PHE A 99 -7.19 11.16 -4.51
CA PHE A 99 -7.55 10.90 -3.12
C PHE A 99 -8.79 11.71 -2.70
N THR A 100 -9.52 11.20 -1.71
CA THR A 100 -10.58 11.96 -1.03
C THR A 100 -9.99 13.08 -0.15
N ASP A 101 -10.77 14.13 0.12
CA ASP A 101 -10.32 15.29 0.90
C ASP A 101 -9.91 14.94 2.34
N ASP A 102 -10.52 13.92 2.93
CA ASP A 102 -10.22 13.43 4.28
C ASP A 102 -8.91 12.64 4.35
N VAL A 103 -8.44 12.04 3.25
CA VAL A 103 -7.18 11.27 3.23
C VAL A 103 -6.01 12.08 2.66
N VAL A 104 -6.26 13.10 1.83
CA VAL A 104 -5.22 13.75 1.00
C VAL A 104 -4.07 14.33 1.81
N ASN A 105 -4.35 14.89 3.00
CA ASN A 105 -3.31 15.48 3.84
C ASN A 105 -2.40 14.40 4.44
N VAL A 106 -2.96 13.33 4.99
CA VAL A 106 -2.18 12.19 5.49
C VAL A 106 -1.38 11.55 4.35
N MET A 107 -1.98 11.43 3.16
CA MET A 107 -1.30 10.85 2.00
C MET A 107 -0.15 11.71 1.48
N LYS A 108 -0.19 13.04 1.62
CA LYS A 108 0.97 13.90 1.34
C LYS A 108 2.14 13.57 2.25
N ASP A 109 1.90 13.42 3.54
CA ASP A 109 2.95 13.09 4.52
C ASP A 109 3.51 11.68 4.29
N VAL A 110 2.62 10.71 4.05
CA VAL A 110 3.02 9.32 3.73
C VAL A 110 3.84 9.28 2.45
N THR A 111 3.37 9.91 1.37
CA THR A 111 4.09 9.89 0.08
C THR A 111 5.42 10.65 0.15
N ALA A 112 5.52 11.72 0.93
CA ALA A 112 6.79 12.40 1.18
C ALA A 112 7.81 11.48 1.87
N TYR A 113 7.39 10.75 2.92
CA TYR A 113 8.24 9.75 3.58
C TYR A 113 8.65 8.62 2.64
N LEU A 114 7.71 8.06 1.88
CA LEU A 114 7.97 6.97 0.94
C LEU A 114 8.95 7.41 -0.16
N LEU A 115 8.80 8.64 -0.67
CA LEU A 115 9.73 9.22 -1.63
C LEU A 115 11.13 9.39 -1.04
N GLN A 116 11.24 9.90 0.19
CA GLN A 116 12.52 10.09 0.87
C GLN A 116 13.26 8.77 1.12
N THR A 117 12.53 7.70 1.42
CA THR A 117 13.09 6.39 1.78
C THR A 117 13.20 5.42 0.61
N GLY A 118 12.60 5.73 -0.55
CA GLY A 118 12.47 4.82 -1.69
C GLY A 118 11.52 3.64 -1.43
N ALA A 119 10.70 3.72 -0.37
CA ALA A 119 9.74 2.67 -0.03
C ALA A 119 8.51 2.72 -0.95
N PRO A 120 7.93 1.57 -1.34
CA PRO A 120 6.67 1.53 -2.08
C PRO A 120 5.49 1.77 -1.14
N LEU A 121 4.36 2.26 -1.66
CA LEU A 121 3.07 2.19 -0.97
C LEU A 121 2.46 0.79 -1.18
N MET A 122 2.02 0.12 -0.11
CA MET A 122 1.23 -1.10 -0.25
C MET A 122 -0.25 -0.77 -0.41
N ALA A 123 -0.98 -1.56 -1.20
CA ALA A 123 -2.41 -1.38 -1.39
C ALA A 123 -3.10 -2.73 -1.45
N ASN A 124 -4.19 -2.86 -0.69
CA ASN A 124 -5.06 -4.02 -0.78
C ASN A 124 -6.07 -3.80 -1.91
N VAL A 125 -5.82 -4.43 -3.07
CA VAL A 125 -6.66 -4.25 -4.26
C VAL A 125 -7.65 -5.41 -4.39
N TYR A 126 -8.94 -5.09 -4.29
CA TYR A 126 -10.03 -6.08 -4.34
C TYR A 126 -10.99 -5.79 -5.50
N PRO A 127 -10.70 -6.24 -6.74
CA PRO A 127 -11.58 -6.03 -7.88
C PRO A 127 -12.99 -6.62 -7.70
N TYR A 128 -13.11 -7.66 -6.87
CA TYR A 128 -14.41 -8.26 -6.54
C TYR A 128 -15.37 -7.25 -5.92
N PHE A 129 -14.91 -6.39 -4.99
CA PHE A 129 -15.79 -5.42 -4.35
C PHE A 129 -16.31 -4.36 -5.33
N ALA A 130 -15.46 -3.91 -6.25
CA ALA A 130 -15.86 -3.01 -7.33
C ALA A 130 -16.89 -3.68 -8.28
N TYR A 131 -16.65 -4.93 -8.66
CA TYR A 131 -17.61 -5.70 -9.47
C TYR A 131 -18.94 -5.88 -8.74
N SER A 132 -18.93 -6.32 -7.48
CA SER A 132 -20.16 -6.63 -6.75
C SER A 132 -21.02 -5.39 -6.48
N SER A 133 -20.42 -4.20 -6.37
CA SER A 133 -21.14 -2.95 -6.16
C SER A 133 -21.69 -2.34 -7.45
N ASN A 134 -21.04 -2.58 -8.59
CA ASN A 134 -21.52 -2.14 -9.90
C ASN A 134 -21.32 -3.20 -11.00
N PRO A 135 -22.06 -4.33 -10.97
CA PRO A 135 -21.87 -5.42 -11.92
C PRO A 135 -22.38 -5.09 -13.34
N LYS A 136 -23.13 -3.98 -13.51
CA LYS A 136 -23.63 -3.52 -14.80
C LYS A 136 -22.52 -2.86 -15.62
N ASP A 137 -21.75 -1.97 -14.98
CA ASP A 137 -20.72 -1.18 -15.67
C ASP A 137 -19.32 -1.79 -15.50
N ILE A 138 -19.09 -2.56 -14.44
CA ILE A 138 -17.81 -3.23 -14.17
C ILE A 138 -17.98 -4.71 -14.50
N ASN A 139 -17.32 -5.17 -15.57
CA ASN A 139 -17.35 -6.57 -15.98
C ASN A 139 -16.09 -7.31 -15.49
N LEU A 140 -16.22 -8.54 -15.00
CA LEU A 140 -15.06 -9.39 -14.66
C LEU A 140 -14.09 -9.58 -15.83
N CYS A 141 -14.57 -9.44 -17.07
CA CYS A 141 -13.78 -9.39 -18.29
C CYS A 141 -12.78 -8.23 -18.35
N SER A 142 -13.15 -7.02 -17.94
CA SER A 142 -12.24 -5.86 -17.98
C SER A 142 -11.10 -5.97 -16.96
N ILE A 143 -11.25 -6.87 -15.98
CA ILE A 143 -10.27 -7.16 -14.92
C ILE A 143 -9.31 -8.30 -15.34
N ARG A 144 -9.69 -9.16 -16.31
CA ARG A 144 -8.86 -10.26 -16.84
C ARG A 144 -8.42 -9.97 -18.28
N LYS A 145 -7.19 -9.48 -18.47
CA LYS A 145 -6.60 -9.16 -19.78
C LYS A 145 -6.68 -10.27 -20.85
N ASN A 146 -6.82 -11.56 -20.50
CA ASN A 146 -6.59 -12.67 -21.43
C ASN A 146 -7.78 -13.59 -21.74
N ARG A 147 -9.04 -13.25 -21.40
CA ARG A 147 -10.14 -14.20 -21.64
C ARG A 147 -11.46 -13.67 -22.18
N CYS A 148 -11.51 -12.42 -22.63
CA CYS A 148 -12.72 -11.94 -23.30
C CYS A 148 -12.38 -11.67 -24.75
N ARG A 149 -13.05 -12.41 -25.65
CA ARG A 149 -13.05 -12.17 -27.09
C ARG A 149 -13.66 -10.79 -27.33
N GLN A 150 -12.86 -9.76 -27.16
CA GLN A 150 -13.02 -8.46 -27.79
C GLN A 150 -11.67 -8.16 -28.42
N CYS A 151 -11.68 -8.05 -29.75
CA CYS A 151 -10.51 -7.77 -30.55
C CYS A 151 -9.84 -6.49 -30.07
N PHE A 152 -8.74 -6.61 -29.33
CA PHE A 152 -7.73 -5.57 -29.22
C PHE A 152 -6.45 -6.11 -29.85
N SER A 153 -6.40 -6.08 -31.17
CA SER A 153 -5.15 -6.10 -31.92
C SER A 153 -4.70 -4.65 -32.08
N TYR A 154 -3.85 -4.16 -31.18
CA TYR A 154 -3.07 -2.96 -31.46
C TYR A 154 -1.94 -3.32 -32.42
N ASN A 155 -2.08 -2.93 -33.68
CA ASN A 155 -0.96 -2.88 -34.62
C ASN A 155 -0.54 -1.41 -34.77
N TRP A 156 0.66 -1.08 -34.29
CA TRP A 156 1.17 0.29 -34.13
C TRP A 156 1.48 1.06 -35.43
N ARG A 157 1.04 0.60 -36.60
CA ARG A 157 1.47 1.21 -37.88
C ARG A 157 0.40 1.69 -38.83
N ASN A 158 -0.88 1.33 -38.75
CA ASN A 158 -1.88 1.90 -39.66
C ASN A 158 -3.29 1.95 -39.03
N TRP A 159 -3.84 3.16 -38.91
CA TRP A 159 -5.19 3.46 -38.40
C TRP A 159 -6.26 3.17 -39.46
N LEU A 160 -6.66 1.91 -39.63
CA LEU A 160 -7.93 1.52 -40.23
C LEU A 160 -8.48 0.30 -39.50
N ALA A 161 -9.63 0.47 -38.83
CA ALA A 161 -10.36 -0.63 -38.23
C ALA A 161 -11.25 -1.30 -39.29
N TYR A 162 -11.07 -2.61 -39.50
CA TYR A 162 -11.99 -3.43 -40.27
C TYR A 162 -12.48 -4.56 -39.34
N CYS A 163 -13.78 -4.59 -39.07
CA CYS A 163 -14.46 -5.79 -38.58
C CYS A 163 -15.25 -6.34 -39.77
N ARG A 164 -14.93 -7.54 -40.21
CA ARG A 164 -15.82 -8.34 -41.05
C ARG A 164 -16.18 -9.59 -40.25
N GLU A 165 -17.44 -9.99 -40.30
CA GLU A 165 -17.84 -11.36 -39.97
C GLU A 165 -17.12 -12.36 -40.90
#